data_AF-A0A969HJZ5-F1
#
_entry.id   AF-A0A969HJZ5-F1
#
_cell.length_a   1.000
_cell.length_b   1.000
_cell.length_c   1.000
_cell.angle_alpha   90.00
_cell.angle_beta   90.00
_cell.angle_gamma   90.00
#
_symmetry.space_group_name_H-M   'P 1'
#
loop_
_entity.id
_entity.type
_entity.pdbx_description
1 polymer ?
#
loop_
_entity_poly.entity_id
_entity_poly.type
_entity_poly.pdbx_seq_one_letter_code
_entity_poly.pdbx_strand_id
1 'polypeptide(L)'
;MRIYDDGSHSVDKMKVFIYDTALLFNEYTRQRHLKFLIHDNILEVDQDTIVKVLNFLSEQENSYSDFQYIFTINTDKIEYSEMKEQINLNIEAHRRSRFTKESKFLKANYQEI
;
A
#
# COMPACT_ATOMS: atom_id res chain seq x y z
N MET A 1 16.59 -14.10 25.30
CA MET A 1 16.73 -12.64 25.16
C MET A 1 16.68 -12.31 23.66
N ARG A 2 15.48 -12.04 23.12
CA ARG A 2 15.26 -11.55 21.75
C ARG A 2 14.77 -10.12 21.89
N ILE A 3 15.64 -9.14 21.68
CA ILE A 3 15.35 -7.72 21.92
C ILE A 3 15.92 -6.83 20.81
N TYR A 4 16.12 -7.35 19.59
CA TYR A 4 16.77 -6.54 18.55
C TYR A 4 16.19 -6.52 17.12
N ASP A 5 15.22 -7.33 16.67
CA ASP A 5 15.14 -7.49 15.19
C ASP A 5 13.79 -7.70 14.48
N ASP A 6 12.69 -7.10 14.96
CA ASP A 6 11.39 -7.32 14.30
C ASP A 6 10.58 -6.02 14.07
N GLY A 7 10.94 -4.90 14.73
CA GLY A 7 10.20 -3.63 14.60
C GLY A 7 10.74 -2.65 13.55
N SER A 8 12.00 -2.78 13.12
CA SER A 8 12.68 -1.83 12.23
C SER A 8 12.16 -1.92 10.78
N HIS A 9 11.93 -3.13 10.27
CA HIS A 9 11.53 -3.35 8.87
C HIS A 9 10.23 -2.66 8.50
N SER A 10 9.19 -2.81 9.33
CA SER A 10 7.90 -2.15 9.18
C SER A 10 8.05 -0.62 9.21
N VAL A 11 8.85 -0.11 10.14
CA VAL A 11 9.12 1.32 10.29
C VAL A 11 9.86 1.87 9.07
N ASP A 12 10.84 1.15 8.55
CA ASP A 12 11.63 1.59 7.39
C ASP A 12 10.80 1.57 6.10
N LYS A 13 9.95 0.56 5.89
CA LYS A 13 8.97 0.57 4.80
C LYS A 13 7.99 1.72 4.92
N MET A 14 7.55 2.05 6.15
CA MET A 14 6.67 3.19 6.37
C MET A 14 7.37 4.53 6.08
N LYS A 15 8.66 4.67 6.42
CA LYS A 15 9.44 5.86 6.04
C LYS A 15 9.51 6.04 4.52
N VAL A 16 9.74 4.95 3.79
CA VAL A 16 9.73 4.96 2.32
C VAL A 16 8.36 5.39 1.80
N PHE A 17 7.28 4.79 2.29
CA PHE A 17 5.91 5.19 1.95
C PHE A 17 5.68 6.69 2.19
N ILE A 18 6.04 7.21 3.37
CA ILE A 18 5.86 8.63 3.70
C ILE A 18 6.68 9.52 2.78
N TYR A 19 7.93 9.16 2.52
CA TYR A 19 8.82 9.96 1.68
C TYR A 19 8.32 10.02 0.23
N ASP A 20 8.00 8.88 -0.37
CA ASP A 20 7.58 8.82 -1.77
C ASP A 20 6.21 9.47 -1.97
N THR A 21 5.28 9.29 -1.02
CA THR A 21 3.97 9.98 -1.08
C THR A 21 4.11 11.48 -0.84
N ALA A 22 5.01 11.92 0.04
CA ALA A 22 5.31 13.34 0.21
C ALA A 22 5.87 13.94 -1.08
N LEU A 23 6.79 13.25 -1.78
CA LEU A 23 7.28 13.70 -3.08
C LEU A 23 6.17 13.76 -4.14
N LEU A 24 5.26 12.78 -4.12
CA LEU A 24 4.13 12.69 -5.04
C LEU A 24 3.10 13.80 -4.82
N PHE A 25 2.77 14.17 -3.58
CA PHE A 25 1.64 15.06 -3.28
C PHE A 25 2.04 16.48 -2.86
N ASN A 26 3.28 16.73 -2.46
CA ASN A 26 3.71 18.09 -2.08
C ASN A 26 3.70 19.05 -3.29
N GLU A 27 3.20 20.26 -3.06
CA GLU A 27 2.97 21.31 -4.07
C GLU A 27 4.21 21.63 -4.94
N TYR A 28 5.40 21.59 -4.33
CA TYR A 28 6.64 21.98 -5.01
C TYR A 28 7.32 20.78 -5.68
N THR A 29 7.34 19.61 -5.03
CA THR A 29 8.03 18.43 -5.55
C THR A 29 7.23 17.73 -6.64
N ARG A 30 5.88 17.72 -6.53
CA ARG A 30 4.99 17.08 -7.50
C ARG A 30 5.18 17.62 -8.92
N GLN A 31 5.57 18.88 -9.08
CA GLN A 31 5.82 19.51 -10.38
C GLN A 31 6.94 18.82 -11.18
N ARG A 32 7.86 18.14 -10.48
CA ARG A 32 8.99 17.41 -11.06
C ARG A 32 8.85 15.89 -10.91
N HIS A 33 7.75 15.43 -10.33
CA HIS A 33 7.48 14.01 -10.13
C HIS A 33 6.74 13.43 -11.34
N LEU A 34 6.97 12.15 -11.65
CA LEU A 34 6.27 11.44 -12.74
C LEU A 34 4.76 11.23 -12.46
N LYS A 35 4.36 11.49 -11.21
CA LYS A 35 3.00 11.25 -10.67
C LYS A 35 2.57 9.78 -10.78
N PHE A 36 3.56 8.90 -10.79
CA PHE A 36 3.37 7.46 -10.88
C PHE A 36 4.24 6.77 -9.83
N LEU A 37 3.66 5.88 -9.04
CA LEU A 37 4.36 5.07 -8.04
C LEU A 37 3.90 3.61 -8.12
N ILE A 38 4.84 2.69 -7.91
CA ILE A 38 4.54 1.27 -7.72
C ILE A 38 5.28 0.76 -6.49
N HIS A 39 4.55 0.15 -5.56
CA HIS A 39 5.15 -0.49 -4.38
C HIS A 39 4.72 -1.94 -4.23
N ASP A 40 5.69 -2.83 -4.05
CA ASP A 40 5.41 -4.22 -3.69
C ASP A 40 5.52 -4.41 -2.17
N ASN A 41 4.43 -4.85 -1.55
CA ASN A 41 4.36 -5.24 -0.14
C ASN A 41 4.98 -4.20 0.83
N ILE A 42 4.66 -2.93 0.60
CA ILE A 42 5.15 -1.80 1.42
C ILE A 42 4.38 -1.66 2.74
N LEU A 43 3.14 -2.16 2.80
CA LEU A 43 2.27 -2.07 3.98
C LEU A 43 2.43 -3.30 4.89
N GLU A 44 3.65 -3.52 5.38
CA GLU A 44 3.95 -4.50 6.43
C GLU A 44 3.88 -3.86 7.82
N VAL A 45 2.71 -3.31 8.14
CA VAL A 45 2.43 -2.61 9.39
C VAL A 45 1.18 -3.17 10.05
N ASP A 46 0.89 -2.73 11.26
CA ASP A 46 -0.33 -3.09 11.98
C ASP A 46 -1.59 -2.56 11.26
N GLN A 47 -2.73 -3.13 11.64
CA GLN A 47 -4.03 -2.85 11.04
C GLN A 47 -4.44 -1.38 11.13
N ASP A 48 -4.23 -0.73 12.28
CA ASP A 48 -4.60 0.69 12.47
C ASP A 48 -3.79 1.58 11.52
N THR A 49 -2.51 1.26 11.32
CA THR A 49 -1.66 1.98 10.38
C THR A 49 -2.12 1.75 8.93
N ILE A 50 -2.54 0.54 8.56
CA ILE A 50 -3.11 0.26 7.22
C ILE A 50 -4.36 1.11 6.98
N VAL A 51 -5.29 1.17 7.94
CA VAL A 51 -6.51 1.99 7.84
C VAL A 51 -6.16 3.46 7.61
N LYS A 52 -5.22 4.00 8.39
CA LYS A 52 -4.75 5.39 8.24
C LYS A 52 -4.16 5.65 6.85
N VAL A 53 -3.33 4.73 6.35
CA VAL A 53 -2.74 4.84 5.01
C VAL A 53 -3.83 4.85 3.92
N LEU A 54 -4.78 3.91 3.98
CA LEU A 54 -5.83 3.82 2.97
C LEU A 54 -6.76 5.03 2.99
N ASN A 55 -7.07 5.56 4.17
CA ASN A 55 -7.87 6.78 4.31
C ASN A 55 -7.12 8.01 3.80
N PHE A 56 -5.82 8.14 4.12
CA PHE A 56 -4.97 9.18 3.55
C PHE A 56 -4.98 9.11 2.02
N LEU A 57 -4.82 7.93 1.42
CA LEU A 57 -4.87 7.77 -0.04
C LEU A 57 -6.22 8.16 -0.64
N SER A 58 -7.33 7.86 0.05
CA SER A 58 -8.67 8.31 -0.35
C SER A 58 -8.81 9.84 -0.36
N GLU A 59 -8.26 10.52 0.66
CA GLU A 59 -8.23 11.98 0.70
C GLU A 59 -7.38 12.57 -0.44
N GLN A 60 -6.25 11.95 -0.76
CA GLN A 60 -5.40 12.39 -1.87
C GLN A 60 -6.07 12.18 -3.23
N GLU A 61 -6.80 11.07 -3.43
CA GLU A 61 -7.59 10.83 -4.64
C GLU A 61 -8.67 11.91 -4.85
N ASN A 62 -9.33 12.33 -3.78
CA ASN A 62 -10.31 13.42 -3.84
C ASN A 62 -9.68 14.78 -4.17
N SER A 63 -8.41 14.97 -3.83
CA SER A 63 -7.69 16.25 -4.02
C SER A 63 -6.96 16.34 -5.36
N TYR A 64 -6.54 15.21 -5.92
CA TYR A 64 -5.71 15.13 -7.11
C TYR A 64 -6.21 14.07 -8.09
N SER A 65 -6.46 14.45 -9.34
CA SER A 65 -6.90 13.54 -10.41
C SER A 65 -5.77 13.14 -11.37
N ASP A 66 -4.57 13.69 -11.21
CA ASP A 66 -3.46 13.59 -12.16
C ASP A 66 -2.32 12.66 -11.69
N PHE A 67 -2.61 11.65 -10.86
CA PHE A 67 -1.64 10.62 -10.46
C PHE A 67 -2.15 9.19 -10.61
N GLN A 68 -1.21 8.25 -10.57
CA GLN A 68 -1.51 6.83 -10.45
C GLN A 68 -0.57 6.19 -9.43
N TYR A 69 -1.12 5.55 -8.41
CA TYR A 69 -0.36 4.79 -7.42
C TYR A 69 -0.86 3.34 -7.40
N ILE A 70 0.06 2.41 -7.62
CA ILE A 70 -0.20 0.97 -7.58
C ILE A 70 0.58 0.40 -6.41
N PHE A 71 -0.08 -0.38 -5.57
CA PHE A 71 0.63 -1.17 -4.57
C PHE A 71 0.00 -2.54 -4.41
N THR A 72 0.80 -3.50 -3.93
CA THR A 72 0.32 -4.83 -3.61
C THR A 72 0.07 -4.94 -2.10
N ILE A 73 -0.95 -5.70 -1.73
CA ILE A 73 -1.28 -6.01 -0.34
C ILE A 73 -1.80 -7.44 -0.25
N ASN A 74 -1.40 -8.15 0.80
CA ASN A 74 -1.99 -9.45 1.11
C ASN A 74 -3.44 -9.25 1.57
N THR A 75 -4.35 -10.04 1.02
CA THR A 75 -5.79 -9.81 1.21
C THR A 75 -6.26 -10.04 2.64
N ASP A 76 -5.58 -10.92 3.38
CA ASP A 76 -5.80 -11.14 4.81
C ASP A 76 -5.68 -9.85 5.63
N LYS A 77 -4.80 -8.93 5.26
CA LYS A 77 -4.62 -7.64 5.95
C LYS A 77 -5.80 -6.67 5.81
N ILE A 78 -6.72 -6.89 4.87
CA ILE A 78 -7.83 -5.98 4.55
C ILE A 78 -9.21 -6.66 4.59
N GLU A 79 -9.28 -7.96 4.91
CA GLU A 79 -10.53 -8.72 4.91
C GLU A 79 -11.29 -8.70 6.25
N TYR A 80 -10.70 -8.14 7.31
CA TYR A 80 -11.37 -7.97 8.61
C TYR A 80 -12.54 -6.99 8.51
N SER A 81 -13.74 -7.43 8.89
CA SER A 81 -14.98 -6.66 8.79
C SER A 81 -14.91 -5.33 9.55
N GLU A 82 -14.37 -5.34 10.77
CA GLU A 82 -14.20 -4.14 11.61
C GLU A 82 -13.28 -3.09 10.96
N MET A 83 -12.27 -3.53 10.21
CA MET A 83 -11.40 -2.61 9.47
C MET A 83 -12.09 -2.02 8.24
N LYS A 84 -12.87 -2.84 7.51
CA LYS A 84 -13.58 -2.38 6.30
C LYS A 84 -14.53 -1.22 6.59
N GLU A 85 -15.16 -1.21 7.76
CA GLU A 85 -16.04 -0.13 8.18
C GLU A 85 -15.30 1.19 8.44
N GLN A 86 -13.99 1.13 8.72
CA GLN A 86 -13.15 2.31 8.98
C GLN A 86 -12.42 2.83 7.74
N ILE A 87 -12.47 2.09 6.62
CA ILE A 87 -11.77 2.44 5.38
C ILE A 87 -12.73 3.19 4.45
N ASN A 88 -12.43 4.45 4.19
CA ASN A 88 -13.19 5.32 3.28
C ASN A 88 -12.92 4.99 1.80
N LEU A 89 -11.78 4.37 1.50
CA LEU A 89 -11.40 3.98 0.15
C LEU A 89 -12.20 2.76 -0.33
N ASN A 90 -12.85 2.87 -1.50
CA ASN A 90 -13.46 1.70 -2.13
C ASN A 90 -12.37 0.80 -2.75
N ILE A 91 -11.88 -0.17 -1.96
CA ILE A 91 -10.82 -1.11 -2.38
C ILE A 91 -11.24 -1.92 -3.60
N GLU A 92 -12.48 -2.38 -3.64
CA GLU A 92 -12.98 -3.24 -4.72
C GLU A 92 -13.01 -2.50 -6.06
N ALA A 93 -13.40 -1.21 -6.06
CA ALA A 93 -13.37 -0.35 -7.25
C ALA A 93 -11.93 -0.10 -7.74
N HIS A 94 -10.96 -0.07 -6.83
CA HIS A 94 -9.55 0.18 -7.12
C HIS A 94 -8.73 -1.07 -7.45
N ARG A 95 -9.26 -2.26 -7.16
CA ARG A 95 -8.54 -3.52 -7.37
C ARG A 95 -8.34 -3.80 -8.85
N ARG A 96 -7.09 -3.71 -9.32
CA ARG A 96 -6.72 -4.04 -10.71
C ARG A 96 -6.47 -5.53 -10.95
N SER A 97 -6.00 -6.26 -9.94
CA SER A 97 -5.76 -7.70 -10.05
C SER A 97 -5.80 -8.37 -8.68
N ARG A 98 -6.07 -9.68 -8.66
CA ARG A 98 -6.00 -10.56 -7.48
C ARG A 98 -5.32 -11.85 -7.89
N PHE A 99 -4.31 -12.26 -7.13
CA PHE A 99 -3.57 -13.49 -7.38
C PHE A 99 -3.76 -14.45 -6.21
N THR A 100 -3.88 -15.73 -6.52
CA THR A 100 -4.04 -16.81 -5.54
C THR A 100 -3.10 -17.96 -5.88
N LYS A 101 -3.04 -18.98 -5.03
CA LYS A 101 -2.27 -20.20 -5.34
C LYS A 101 -2.81 -20.94 -6.57
N GLU A 102 -4.12 -20.83 -6.82
CA GLU A 102 -4.78 -21.41 -7.99
C GLU A 102 -4.64 -20.51 -9.23
N SER A 103 -4.68 -19.19 -9.04
CA SER A 103 -4.52 -18.17 -10.09
C SER A 103 -3.25 -17.35 -9.85
N LYS A 104 -2.10 -17.94 -10.16
CA LYS A 104 -0.77 -17.37 -9.90
C LYS A 104 -0.45 -16.24 -10.87
N PHE A 105 0.29 -15.24 -10.40
CA PHE A 105 0.76 -14.12 -11.23
C PHE A 105 1.52 -14.58 -12.48
N LEU A 106 2.52 -15.44 -12.31
CA LEU A 106 3.36 -15.95 -13.41
C LEU A 106 2.73 -17.09 -14.22
N LYS A 107 1.51 -17.53 -13.87
CA LYS A 107 0.81 -18.66 -14.51
C LYS A 107 1.60 -19.99 -14.52
N ALA A 108 2.61 -20.11 -13.67
CA ALA A 108 3.46 -21.28 -13.54
C ALA A 108 3.73 -21.61 -12.06
N ASN A 109 4.18 -22.84 -11.79
CA ASN A 109 4.59 -23.24 -10.44
C ASN A 109 6.01 -22.72 -10.17
N TYR A 110 6.14 -21.88 -9.14
CA TYR A 110 7.41 -21.42 -8.61
C TYR A 110 7.54 -21.85 -7.15
N GLN A 111 8.77 -22.16 -6.73
CA GLN A 111 9.18 -22.37 -5.35
C GLN A 111 10.33 -21.40 -5.07
N GLU A 112 10.35 -20.83 -3.87
CA GLU A 112 11.51 -20.11 -3.36
C GLU A 112 12.66 -21.12 -3.22
N ILE A 113 13.85 -20.78 -3.74
CA ILE A 113 15.06 -21.61 -3.64
C ILE A 113 15.78 -21.26 -2.35
#